data_AF-A0A2N3DZT9-F1
#
_entry.id   AF-A0A2N3DZT9-F1
#
_cell.length_a   1.000
_cell.length_b   1.000
_cell.length_c   1.000
_cell.angle_alpha   90.00
_cell.angle_beta   90.00
_cell.angle_gamma   90.00
#
_symmetry.space_group_name_H-M   'P 1'
#
loop_
_entity.id
_entity.type
_entity.pdbx_description
1 polymer ?
#
loop_
_entity_poly.entity_id
_entity_poly.type
_entity_poly.pdbx_seq_one_letter_code
_entity_poly.pdbx_strand_id
1 'polypeptide(L)'
;MAMNVGDGKEDDVMMEVNTTPLIDVMLVLLIMLIITIPIQTHAVKLDMPQNLSAPPPETEPQVVDLELDFDGTVFWNGVPVPDPGAQCLRDGQRPEPHVTRADMDRPHQMSGPLTISEPE
;
A
#
# COMPACT_ATOMS: atom_id res chain seq x y z
N MET A 1 13.87 54.65 80.54
CA MET A 1 13.81 53.17 80.43
C MET A 1 13.70 52.83 78.95
N ALA A 2 14.66 52.04 78.46
CA ALA A 2 14.73 51.61 77.06
C ALA A 2 13.85 50.37 76.85
N MET A 3 13.08 50.33 75.76
CA MET A 3 12.39 49.13 75.32
C MET A 3 13.19 48.50 74.18
N ASN A 4 13.69 47.29 74.45
CA ASN A 4 14.47 46.45 73.57
C ASN A 4 13.55 45.88 72.48
N VAL A 5 13.88 46.13 71.20
CA VAL A 5 13.18 45.50 70.07
C VAL A 5 13.71 44.07 69.94
N GLY A 6 12.82 43.10 70.18
CA GLY A 6 13.11 41.69 69.91
C GLY A 6 13.05 41.47 68.40
N ASP A 7 14.22 41.31 67.79
CA ASP A 7 14.42 40.75 66.46
C ASP A 7 13.98 39.27 66.52
N GLY A 8 12.66 39.07 66.37
CA GLY A 8 12.06 37.77 66.20
C GLY A 8 12.34 37.34 64.77
N LYS A 9 13.38 36.52 64.62
CA LYS A 9 13.68 35.74 63.43
C LYS A 9 12.41 35.00 63.00
N GLU A 10 11.68 35.59 62.07
CA GLU A 10 10.62 34.97 61.29
C GLU A 10 11.33 33.97 60.36
N ASP A 11 11.85 32.90 60.95
CA ASP A 11 12.34 31.73 60.23
C ASP A 11 11.14 31.15 59.50
N ASP A 12 10.91 31.66 58.29
CA ASP A 12 10.81 30.90 57.06
C ASP A 12 10.41 29.43 57.28
N VAL A 13 9.21 29.23 57.82
CA VAL A 13 8.48 27.98 57.62
C VAL A 13 8.06 28.02 56.17
N MET A 14 9.00 27.72 55.27
CA MET A 14 8.73 27.44 53.88
C MET A 14 7.74 26.29 53.87
N MET A 15 6.46 26.62 53.85
CA MET A 15 5.42 25.64 53.61
C MET A 15 5.71 25.10 52.22
N GLU A 16 6.18 23.84 52.18
CA GLU A 16 6.18 23.05 50.96
C GLU A 16 4.72 22.97 50.51
N VAL A 17 4.31 23.94 49.69
CA VAL A 17 3.01 23.90 49.03
C VAL A 17 2.98 22.57 48.31
N ASN A 18 1.97 21.76 48.62
CA ASN A 18 1.71 20.49 47.93
C ASN A 18 1.44 20.79 46.44
N THR A 19 2.51 20.94 45.67
CA THR A 19 2.49 21.25 44.23
C THR A 19 2.13 20.01 43.42
N THR A 20 2.32 18.81 43.97
CA THR A 20 1.94 17.52 43.36
C THR A 20 0.43 17.40 43.12
N PRO A 21 -0.47 17.66 44.10
CA PRO A 21 -1.91 17.76 43.84
C PRO A 21 -2.29 18.86 42.84
N LEU A 22 -1.59 20.00 42.84
CA LEU A 22 -1.84 21.09 41.88
C LEU A 22 -1.48 20.67 40.45
N ILE A 23 -0.35 19.98 40.28
CA ILE A 23 0.09 19.47 38.98
C ILE A 23 -0.92 18.46 38.43
N ASP A 24 -1.46 17.58 39.26
CA ASP A 24 -2.47 16.60 38.83
C ASP A 24 -3.72 17.28 38.25
N VAL A 25 -4.28 18.28 38.95
CA VAL A 25 -5.41 19.07 38.45
C VAL A 25 -5.06 19.79 37.14
N MET A 26 -3.85 20.34 37.03
CA MET A 26 -3.39 20.99 35.81
C MET A 26 -3.23 20.01 34.65
N LEU A 27 -2.67 18.82 34.88
CA LEU A 27 -2.50 17.78 33.87
C LEU A 27 -3.86 17.25 33.41
N VAL A 28 -4.82 17.08 34.31
CA VAL A 28 -6.21 16.71 33.98
C VAL A 28 -6.85 17.72 33.01
N LEU A 29 -6.66 19.02 33.25
CA LEU A 29 -7.18 20.05 32.35
C LEU A 29 -6.50 20.02 30.96
N LEU A 30 -5.19 19.72 30.91
CA LEU A 30 -4.47 19.58 29.63
C LEU A 30 -4.96 18.37 28.83
N ILE A 31 -5.13 17.20 29.44
CA ILE A 31 -5.63 16.02 28.71
C ILE A 31 -7.06 16.23 28.23
N MET A 32 -7.91 16.93 29.01
CA MET A 32 -9.25 17.30 28.60
C MET A 32 -9.22 18.26 27.40
N LEU A 33 -8.33 19.25 27.39
CA LEU A 33 -8.17 20.16 26.25
C LEU A 33 -7.75 19.40 24.99
N ILE A 34 -6.78 18.49 25.09
CA ILE A 34 -6.25 17.75 23.93
C ILE A 34 -7.31 16.79 23.36
N ILE A 35 -8.04 16.05 24.21
CA ILE A 35 -9.06 15.08 23.75
C ILE A 35 -10.29 15.76 23.13
N THR A 36 -10.57 17.01 23.50
CA THR A 36 -11.72 17.76 22.95
C THR A 36 -11.50 18.24 21.53
N ILE A 37 -10.26 18.24 20.99
CA ILE A 37 -10.01 18.61 19.59
C ILE A 37 -10.30 17.38 18.71
N PRO A 38 -11.40 17.37 17.93
CA PRO A 38 -11.70 16.26 17.05
C PRO A 38 -10.71 16.22 15.89
N ILE A 39 -10.30 15.02 15.51
CA ILE A 39 -9.54 14.79 14.29
C ILE A 39 -10.41 15.14 13.07
N GLN A 40 -10.03 16.20 12.36
CA GLN A 40 -10.63 16.61 11.09
C GLN A 40 -10.18 15.65 9.99
N THR A 41 -10.94 14.58 9.75
CA THR A 41 -10.69 13.68 8.61
C THR A 41 -11.41 14.22 7.38
N HIS A 42 -10.65 14.75 6.41
CA HIS A 42 -11.21 15.08 5.10
C HIS A 42 -11.48 13.79 4.32
N ALA A 43 -12.74 13.33 4.32
CA ALA A 43 -13.17 12.22 3.48
C ALA A 43 -13.25 12.70 2.03
N VAL A 44 -12.21 12.39 1.24
CA VAL A 44 -12.26 12.53 -0.21
C VAL A 44 -13.22 11.45 -0.72
N LYS A 45 -14.36 11.88 -1.27
CA LYS A 45 -15.26 10.99 -2.00
C LYS A 45 -14.58 10.60 -3.30
N LEU A 46 -14.03 9.38 -3.35
CA LEU A 46 -13.63 8.76 -4.60
C LEU A 46 -14.86 8.13 -5.24
N ASP A 47 -15.40 8.80 -6.24
CA ASP A 47 -16.41 8.21 -7.13
C ASP A 47 -15.71 7.19 -8.02
N MET A 48 -15.67 5.94 -7.57
CA MET A 48 -15.24 4.82 -8.41
C MET A 48 -16.31 4.57 -9.49
N PRO A 49 -15.96 4.59 -10.79
CA PRO A 49 -16.91 4.24 -11.84
C PRO A 49 -17.33 2.78 -11.65
N GLN A 50 -18.57 2.57 -11.22
CA GLN A 50 -19.13 1.23 -11.20
C GLN A 50 -19.53 0.87 -12.63
N ASN A 51 -18.97 -0.23 -13.13
CA ASN A 51 -19.36 -0.79 -14.42
C ASN A 51 -20.78 -1.38 -14.29
N LEU A 52 -21.79 -0.52 -14.42
CA LEU A 52 -23.21 -0.83 -14.23
C LEU A 52 -23.84 -1.63 -15.39
N SER A 53 -23.06 -2.13 -16.34
CA SER A 53 -23.63 -2.69 -17.58
C SER A 53 -22.98 -3.93 -18.16
N ALA A 54 -21.98 -4.53 -17.51
CA ALA A 54 -21.50 -5.84 -17.93
C ALA A 54 -22.04 -6.91 -16.97
N PRO A 55 -22.89 -7.85 -17.45
CA PRO A 55 -22.99 -9.16 -16.80
C PRO A 55 -21.57 -9.68 -16.55
N PRO A 56 -21.29 -10.32 -15.40
CA PRO A 56 -20.05 -11.07 -15.26
C PRO A 56 -19.89 -11.95 -16.50
N PRO A 57 -18.73 -11.95 -17.17
CA PRO A 57 -18.54 -12.81 -18.33
C PRO A 57 -18.91 -14.25 -17.94
N GLU A 58 -19.87 -14.85 -18.67
CA GLU A 58 -20.35 -16.23 -18.40
C GLU A 58 -19.24 -17.27 -18.59
N THR A 59 -18.13 -16.87 -19.20
CA THR A 59 -16.96 -17.71 -19.45
C THR A 59 -15.81 -17.20 -18.62
N GLU A 60 -15.16 -18.11 -17.90
CA GLU A 60 -13.87 -17.83 -17.26
C GLU A 60 -12.91 -17.29 -18.34
N PRO A 61 -12.27 -16.14 -18.10
CA PRO A 61 -11.30 -15.60 -19.05
C PRO A 61 -10.17 -16.60 -19.21
N GLN A 62 -9.87 -16.95 -20.46
CA GLN A 62 -8.70 -17.77 -20.74
C GLN A 62 -7.45 -16.97 -20.39
N VAL A 63 -6.62 -17.55 -19.53
CA VAL A 63 -5.33 -16.97 -19.17
C VAL A 63 -4.36 -17.28 -20.31
N VAL A 64 -3.71 -16.24 -20.81
CA VAL A 64 -2.66 -16.35 -21.82
C VAL A 64 -1.35 -15.88 -21.23
N ASP A 65 -0.30 -16.67 -21.41
CA ASP A 65 1.06 -16.30 -21.04
C ASP A 65 1.67 -15.45 -22.15
N LEU A 66 1.91 -14.18 -21.83
CA LEU A 66 2.61 -13.25 -22.69
C LEU A 66 4.04 -13.06 -22.16
N GLU A 67 5.02 -13.54 -22.90
CA GLU A 67 6.45 -13.37 -22.59
C GLU A 67 7.08 -12.42 -23.62
N LEU A 68 7.95 -11.52 -23.16
CA LEU A 68 8.65 -10.55 -24.00
C LEU A 68 10.16 -10.78 -23.84
N ASP A 69 10.82 -11.14 -24.92
CA ASP A 69 12.28 -11.34 -24.95
C ASP A 69 13.01 -10.03 -25.27
N PHE A 70 14.32 -9.98 -25.00
CA PHE A 70 15.17 -8.79 -25.09
C PHE A 70 15.33 -8.27 -26.52
N ASP A 71 15.14 -9.14 -27.52
CA ASP A 71 15.14 -8.79 -28.94
C ASP A 71 13.82 -8.12 -29.39
N GLY A 72 12.83 -8.02 -28.48
CA GLY A 72 11.50 -7.51 -28.76
C GLY A 72 10.54 -8.56 -29.31
N THR A 73 10.94 -9.83 -29.36
CA THR A 73 10.07 -10.94 -29.74
C THR A 73 9.01 -11.16 -28.66
N VAL A 74 7.74 -11.14 -29.07
CA VAL A 74 6.60 -11.46 -28.21
C VAL A 74 6.24 -12.92 -28.38
N PHE A 75 6.12 -13.64 -27.27
CA PHE A 75 5.65 -15.02 -27.23
C PHE A 75 4.22 -15.07 -26.66
N TRP A 76 3.36 -15.82 -27.34
CA TRP A 76 1.99 -16.12 -26.94
C TRP A 76 1.91 -17.61 -26.63
N ASN A 77 1.79 -17.98 -25.35
CA ASN A 77 1.85 -19.38 -24.89
C ASN A 77 3.09 -20.13 -25.43
N GLY A 78 4.24 -19.46 -25.49
CA GLY A 78 5.51 -20.01 -25.99
C GLY A 78 5.68 -20.01 -27.51
N VAL A 79 4.68 -19.54 -28.27
CA VAL A 79 4.79 -19.38 -29.73
C VAL A 79 5.17 -17.94 -30.06
N PRO A 80 6.24 -17.68 -30.85
CA PRO A 80 6.60 -16.33 -31.25
C PRO A 80 5.52 -15.76 -32.18
N VAL A 81 4.97 -14.60 -31.82
CA VAL A 81 3.92 -13.92 -32.58
C VAL A 81 4.38 -12.50 -32.93
N PRO A 82 4.37 -12.11 -34.22
CA PRO A 82 4.82 -10.79 -34.65
C PRO A 82 3.87 -9.64 -34.26
N ASP A 83 2.57 -9.94 -34.09
CA ASP A 83 1.56 -8.98 -33.67
C ASP A 83 0.59 -9.62 -32.65
N PRO A 84 0.76 -9.34 -31.33
CA PRO A 84 -0.13 -9.87 -30.30
C PRO A 84 -1.56 -9.33 -30.38
N GLY A 85 -1.77 -8.18 -31.03
CA GLY A 85 -3.09 -7.61 -31.30
C GLY A 85 -3.84 -8.38 -32.40
N ALA A 86 -3.15 -8.83 -33.44
CA ALA A 86 -3.73 -9.70 -34.45
C ALA A 86 -4.10 -11.08 -33.86
N GLN A 87 -3.29 -11.59 -32.93
CA GLN A 87 -3.57 -12.85 -32.25
C GLN A 87 -4.78 -12.75 -31.31
N CYS A 88 -4.92 -11.67 -30.54
CA CYS A 88 -6.08 -11.49 -29.67
C CYS A 88 -7.41 -11.34 -30.45
N LEU A 89 -7.38 -10.75 -31.65
CA LEU A 89 -8.54 -10.67 -32.54
C LEU A 89 -8.92 -12.03 -33.15
N ARG A 90 -7.93 -12.91 -33.39
CA ARG A 90 -8.17 -14.28 -33.91
C ARG A 90 -8.79 -15.18 -32.85
N ASP A 91 -8.34 -15.06 -31.61
CA ASP A 91 -8.81 -15.91 -30.51
C ASP A 91 -10.21 -15.49 -30.01
N GLY A 92 -10.76 -14.37 -30.49
CA GLY A 92 -12.17 -13.98 -30.30
C GLY A 92 -12.56 -13.61 -28.87
N GLN A 93 -11.65 -13.78 -27.91
CA GLN A 93 -11.81 -13.52 -26.50
C GLN A 93 -10.85 -12.41 -26.09
N ARG A 94 -11.19 -11.64 -25.05
CA ARG A 94 -10.23 -10.76 -24.36
C ARG A 94 -9.57 -11.62 -23.28
N PRO A 95 -8.41 -12.25 -23.53
CA PRO A 95 -7.80 -13.09 -22.52
C PRO A 95 -7.32 -12.18 -21.38
N GLU A 96 -7.27 -12.72 -20.17
CA GLU A 96 -6.58 -12.04 -19.09
C GLU A 96 -5.08 -12.30 -19.27
N PRO A 97 -4.28 -11.27 -19.63
CA PRO A 97 -2.86 -11.49 -19.89
C PRO A 97 -2.15 -11.71 -18.57
N HIS A 98 -1.58 -12.90 -18.39
CA HIS A 98 -0.57 -13.10 -17.37
C HIS A 98 0.77 -12.67 -17.97
N VAL A 99 1.19 -11.45 -17.64
CA VAL A 99 2.47 -10.92 -18.11
C VAL A 99 3.56 -11.46 -17.21
N THR A 100 4.17 -12.56 -17.64
CA THR A 100 5.41 -13.04 -17.04
C THR A 100 6.53 -12.24 -17.69
N ARG A 101 7.06 -11.25 -16.97
CA ARG A 101 8.31 -10.60 -17.38
C ARG A 101 9.35 -11.71 -17.48
N ALA A 102 10.00 -11.86 -18.64
CA ALA A 102 11.07 -12.83 -18.83
C ALA A 102 12.09 -12.65 -17.70
N ASP A 103 12.06 -13.61 -16.77
CA ASP A 103 12.91 -13.60 -15.59
C ASP A 103 14.34 -13.89 -16.05
N MET A 104 15.26 -13.09 -15.54
CA MET A 104 16.66 -13.00 -15.97
C MET A 104 17.47 -14.29 -15.69
N ASP A 105 16.85 -15.31 -15.06
CA ASP A 105 17.48 -16.51 -14.53
C ASP A 105 17.01 -17.84 -15.16
N ARG A 106 16.29 -17.83 -16.30
CA ARG A 106 16.07 -19.08 -17.06
C ARG A 106 17.21 -19.29 -18.06
N PRO A 107 18.23 -20.13 -17.78
CA PRO A 107 19.10 -20.62 -18.84
C PRO A 107 18.21 -21.47 -19.76
N HIS A 108 18.18 -21.14 -21.04
CA HIS A 108 17.67 -22.01 -22.09
C HIS A 108 18.44 -23.34 -22.03
N GLN A 109 17.97 -24.28 -21.21
CA GLN A 109 18.39 -25.66 -21.30
C GLN A 109 17.71 -26.21 -22.55
N MET A 110 18.52 -26.27 -23.61
CA MET A 110 18.38 -27.21 -24.71
C MET A 110 17.76 -28.52 -24.22
N SER A 111 16.58 -28.83 -24.74
CA SER A 111 16.08 -30.20 -24.84
C SER A 111 15.53 -30.31 -26.25
N GLY A 112 16.33 -30.75 -27.21
CA GLY A 112 16.31 -32.16 -27.63
C GLY A 112 15.67 -32.22 -29.03
N PRO A 113 16.06 -33.17 -29.89
CA PRO A 113 16.32 -32.91 -31.30
C PRO A 113 15.07 -32.65 -32.15
N LEU A 114 15.25 -31.77 -33.13
CA LEU A 114 14.42 -31.60 -34.32
C LEU A 114 14.09 -32.97 -34.94
N THR A 115 12.87 -33.46 -34.72
CA THR A 115 12.27 -34.46 -35.60
C THR A 115 11.55 -33.71 -36.72
N ILE A 116 12.27 -33.52 -37.83
CA ILE A 116 11.65 -33.30 -39.12
C ILE A 116 10.98 -34.63 -39.46
N SER A 117 9.66 -34.67 -39.40
CA SER A 117 8.84 -35.74 -39.95
C SER A 117 8.03 -35.13 -41.07
N GLU A 118 8.50 -35.38 -42.29
CA GLU A 118 7.90 -35.00 -43.58
C GLU A 118 6.46 -35.54 -43.74
N PRO A 119 5.67 -34.98 -44.67
CA PRO A 119 4.23 -35.26 -44.82
C PRO A 119 3.95 -36.49 -45.69
N GLU A 120 2.89 -37.21 -45.36
CA GLU A 120 2.01 -37.95 -46.30
C GLU A 120 0.55 -37.66 -45.95
#